data_AF-A0A7Y4TGD0-F1
#
_entry.id   AF-A0A7Y4TGD0-F1
#
_cell.length_a   1.000
_cell.length_b   1.000
_cell.length_c   1.000
_cell.angle_alpha   90.00
_cell.angle_beta   90.00
_cell.angle_gamma   90.00
#
_symmetry.space_group_name_H-M   'P 1'
#
loop_
_entity.id
_entity.type
_entity.pdbx_description
1 polymer ?
#
loop_
_entity_poly.entity_id
_entity_poly.type
_entity_poly.pdbx_seq_one_letter_code
_entity_poly.pdbx_strand_id
1 'polypeptide(L)'
;MFIRSRHLADDRIVDACLDGALSASEAGHLDACPGCDARRAEFSRLLMDVSVAAAEGADEAFPEARLTRQRSRIMQRLVQHGQPGRLLAFPGSAIEPAPLSARPRPATRWIAAAAAAGLALGLLAGHLTDRLTPANSRRASQAVLRSLGDTGSAQSVGTVRQLSEEEFLSELDAAVSGVGSDALRPFDALTPRISEVALRE
;
A
#
# COMPACT_ATOMS: atom_id res chain seq x y z
N MET A 1 -28.69 5.83 -37.43
CA MET A 1 -29.63 5.60 -36.33
C MET A 1 -28.84 5.75 -35.03
N PHE A 2 -28.73 6.97 -34.49
CA PHE A 2 -27.97 7.21 -33.27
C PHE A 2 -28.84 6.84 -32.09
N ILE A 3 -28.55 5.70 -31.47
CA ILE A 3 -29.03 5.38 -30.13
C ILE A 3 -28.68 6.60 -29.27
N ARG A 4 -29.65 7.13 -28.52
CA ARG A 4 -29.41 8.12 -27.47
C ARG A 4 -28.57 7.45 -26.38
N SER A 5 -27.29 7.27 -26.66
CA SER A 5 -26.32 6.74 -25.71
C SER A 5 -26.15 7.83 -24.65
N ARG A 6 -26.53 7.51 -23.41
CA ARG A 6 -26.17 8.35 -22.27
C ARG A 6 -24.65 8.52 -22.29
N HIS A 7 -24.19 9.76 -22.18
CA HIS A 7 -22.77 10.07 -22.03
C HIS A 7 -22.21 9.37 -20.78
N LEU A 8 -20.90 9.09 -20.80
CA LEU A 8 -20.19 8.62 -19.62
C LEU A 8 -20.32 9.66 -18.49
N ALA A 9 -20.44 9.16 -17.26
CA ALA A 9 -20.36 10.02 -16.08
C ALA A 9 -18.93 10.55 -15.93
N ASP A 10 -18.79 11.76 -15.38
CA ASP A 10 -17.48 12.40 -15.23
C ASP A 10 -16.53 11.57 -14.35
N ASP A 11 -17.04 10.94 -13.28
CA ASP A 11 -16.26 10.03 -12.43
C ASP A 11 -15.61 8.89 -13.25
N ARG A 12 -16.33 8.35 -14.24
CA ARG A 12 -15.80 7.30 -15.12
C ARG A 12 -14.74 7.81 -16.08
N ILE A 13 -14.88 9.05 -16.54
CA ILE A 13 -13.87 9.69 -17.39
C ILE A 13 -12.61 9.98 -16.56
N VAL A 14 -12.78 10.41 -15.31
CA VAL A 14 -11.67 10.66 -14.37
C VAL A 14 -10.93 9.36 -14.03
N ASP A 15 -11.65 8.31 -13.66
CA ASP A 15 -11.06 6.98 -13.40
C ASP A 15 -10.23 6.50 -14.60
N ALA A 16 -10.77 6.66 -15.81
CA ALA A 16 -10.08 6.30 -17.04
C ALA A 16 -8.80 7.11 -17.28
N CYS A 17 -8.77 8.38 -16.87
CA CYS A 17 -7.58 9.22 -16.98
C CYS A 17 -6.51 8.88 -15.93
N LEU A 18 -6.90 8.43 -14.73
CA LEU A 18 -5.99 8.13 -13.63
C LEU A 18 -5.42 6.70 -13.71
N ASP A 19 -6.30 5.71 -13.90
CA ASP A 19 -5.95 4.30 -13.80
C ASP A 19 -5.78 3.64 -15.18
N GLY A 20 -6.21 4.32 -16.25
CA GLY A 20 -6.19 3.76 -17.62
C GLY A 20 -7.17 2.58 -17.82
N ALA A 21 -7.94 2.22 -16.78
CA ALA A 21 -8.84 1.10 -16.80
C ALA A 21 -10.19 1.50 -17.42
N LEU A 22 -10.38 1.10 -18.68
CA LEU A 22 -11.64 1.21 -19.40
C LEU A 22 -12.14 -0.18 -19.75
N SER A 23 -13.42 -0.44 -19.56
CA SER A 23 -14.03 -1.62 -20.16
C SER A 23 -14.10 -1.47 -21.69
N ALA A 24 -14.14 -2.60 -22.41
CA ALA A 24 -14.22 -2.58 -23.88
C ALA A 24 -15.43 -1.76 -24.41
N SER A 25 -16.54 -1.76 -23.67
CA SER A 25 -17.73 -0.97 -24.03
C SER A 25 -17.52 0.53 -23.83
N GLU A 26 -16.77 0.95 -22.81
CA GLU A 26 -16.48 2.36 -22.54
C GLU A 26 -15.44 2.91 -23.52
N ALA A 27 -14.43 2.11 -23.85
CA ALA A 27 -13.48 2.43 -24.90
C ALA A 27 -14.19 2.61 -26.26
N GLY A 28 -15.04 1.65 -26.64
CA GLY A 28 -15.84 1.78 -27.87
C GLY A 28 -16.82 2.96 -27.85
N HIS A 29 -17.31 3.38 -26.67
CA HIS A 29 -18.10 4.59 -26.54
C HIS A 29 -17.27 5.86 -26.74
N LEU A 30 -16.07 5.94 -26.17
CA LEU A 30 -15.18 7.09 -26.34
C LEU A 30 -14.81 7.26 -27.82
N ASP A 31 -14.55 6.17 -28.53
CA ASP A 31 -14.28 6.22 -29.97
C ASP A 31 -15.49 6.68 -30.80
N ALA A 32 -16.70 6.36 -30.34
CA ALA A 32 -17.95 6.69 -31.04
C ALA A 32 -18.58 8.03 -30.62
N CYS A 33 -18.17 8.62 -29.49
CA CYS A 33 -18.79 9.80 -28.90
C CYS A 33 -17.78 10.95 -28.75
N PRO A 34 -17.75 11.91 -29.69
CA PRO A 34 -16.75 13.00 -29.69
C PRO A 34 -16.88 13.93 -28.48
N GLY A 35 -18.06 14.05 -27.88
CA GLY A 35 -18.24 14.85 -26.67
C GLY A 35 -17.58 14.23 -25.43
N CYS A 36 -17.68 12.90 -25.28
CA CYS A 36 -17.01 12.19 -24.20
C CYS A 36 -15.49 12.15 -24.42
N ASP A 37 -15.03 11.95 -25.67
CA ASP A 37 -13.60 11.99 -26.00
C ASP A 37 -13.00 13.38 -25.78
N ALA A 38 -13.67 14.45 -26.22
CA ALA A 38 -13.22 15.82 -25.97
C ALA A 38 -13.12 16.13 -24.48
N ARG A 39 -14.10 15.69 -23.68
CA ARG A 39 -14.08 15.86 -22.21
C ARG A 39 -12.94 15.06 -21.56
N ARG A 40 -12.72 13.82 -22.00
CA ARG A 40 -11.56 13.01 -21.56
C ARG A 40 -10.25 13.72 -21.87
N ALA A 41 -10.10 14.22 -23.10
CA ALA A 41 -8.90 14.93 -23.52
C ALA A 41 -8.65 16.21 -22.70
N GLU A 42 -9.72 16.92 -22.33
CA GLU A 42 -9.64 18.08 -21.42
C GLU A 42 -9.14 17.68 -20.03
N PHE A 43 -9.73 16.66 -19.41
CA PHE A 43 -9.28 16.16 -18.11
C PHE A 43 -7.84 15.65 -18.15
N SER A 44 -7.46 14.89 -19.18
CA SER A 44 -6.08 14.42 -19.35
C SER A 44 -5.08 15.57 -19.48
N ARG A 45 -5.43 16.65 -20.19
CA ARG A 45 -4.58 17.85 -20.26
C ARG A 45 -4.43 18.51 -18.90
N LEU A 46 -5.53 18.72 -18.18
CA LEU A 46 -5.49 19.33 -16.84
C LEU A 46 -4.61 18.51 -15.88
N LEU A 47 -4.75 17.19 -15.88
CA LEU A 47 -3.94 16.30 -15.05
C LEU A 47 -2.46 16.35 -15.44
N MET A 48 -2.16 16.41 -16.74
CA MET A 48 -0.78 16.57 -17.23
C MET A 48 -0.19 17.90 -16.76
N ASP A 49 -0.92 19.01 -16.89
CA ASP A 49 -0.48 20.34 -16.45
C ASP A 49 -0.18 20.36 -14.94
N VAL A 50 -1.08 19.76 -14.13
CA VAL A 50 -0.87 19.60 -12.69
C VAL A 50 0.37 18.74 -12.40
N SER A 51 0.59 17.66 -13.16
CA SER A 51 1.75 16.78 -12.97
C SER A 51 3.07 17.49 -13.29
N VAL A 52 3.10 18.33 -14.34
CA VAL A 52 4.25 19.13 -14.72
C VAL A 52 4.53 20.17 -13.64
N ALA A 53 3.53 20.94 -13.22
CA ALA A 53 3.69 21.92 -12.16
C ALA A 53 4.13 21.28 -10.82
N ALA A 54 3.63 20.08 -10.50
CA ALA A 54 4.03 19.34 -9.32
C ALA A 54 5.49 18.85 -9.41
N ALA A 55 5.93 18.39 -10.58
CA ALA A 55 7.31 18.00 -10.82
C ALA A 55 8.27 19.21 -10.69
N GLU A 56 7.93 20.34 -11.32
CA GLU A 56 8.70 21.58 -11.20
C GLU A 56 8.78 22.06 -9.74
N GLY A 57 7.66 22.06 -9.02
CA GLY A 57 7.64 22.40 -7.59
C GLY A 57 8.43 21.41 -6.72
N ALA A 58 8.44 20.12 -7.08
CA ALA A 58 9.26 19.12 -6.40
C ALA A 58 10.76 19.35 -6.65
N ASP A 59 11.15 19.66 -7.88
CA ASP A 59 12.55 19.95 -8.23
C ASP A 59 13.05 21.23 -7.54
N GLU A 60 12.20 22.25 -7.42
CA GLU A 60 12.51 23.46 -6.65
C GLU A 60 12.69 23.14 -5.15
N ALA A 61 11.80 22.33 -4.56
CA ALA A 61 11.87 21.95 -3.14
C ALA A 61 13.03 20.98 -2.84
N PHE A 62 13.42 20.15 -3.82
CA PHE A 62 14.43 19.11 -3.72
C PHE A 62 15.49 19.25 -4.81
N PRO A 63 16.30 20.32 -4.78
CA PRO A 63 17.30 20.57 -5.80
C PRO A 63 18.30 19.41 -5.88
N GLU A 64 18.78 19.09 -7.09
CA GLU A 64 19.64 17.95 -7.36
C GLU A 64 20.88 17.89 -6.44
N ALA A 65 21.49 19.05 -6.15
CA ALA A 65 22.62 19.14 -5.24
C ALA A 65 22.30 18.63 -3.82
N ARG A 66 21.08 18.85 -3.33
CA ARG A 66 20.60 18.34 -2.02
C ARG A 66 20.43 16.83 -2.08
N LEU A 67 19.84 16.29 -3.16
CA LEU A 67 19.67 14.86 -3.38
C LEU A 67 21.02 14.14 -3.45
N THR A 68 22.00 14.70 -4.16
CA THR A 68 23.36 14.13 -4.25
C THR A 68 24.04 14.10 -2.89
N ARG A 69 23.95 15.18 -2.09
CA ARG A 69 24.47 15.20 -0.72
C ARG A 69 23.75 14.20 0.19
N GLN A 70 22.45 14.03 0.02
CA GLN A 70 21.67 13.06 0.79
C GLN A 70 22.09 11.64 0.42
N ARG A 71 22.22 11.34 -0.87
CA ARG A 71 22.67 10.05 -1.40
C ARG A 71 24.07 9.71 -0.88
N SER A 72 25.02 10.64 -0.95
CA SER A 72 26.38 10.40 -0.42
C SER A 72 26.38 10.12 1.08
N ARG A 73 25.59 10.86 1.87
CA ARG A 73 25.43 10.61 3.32
C ARG A 73 24.75 9.28 3.63
N ILE A 74 23.81 8.82 2.80
CA ILE A 74 23.19 7.50 2.94
C ILE A 74 24.22 6.42 2.65
N MET A 75 24.92 6.52 1.52
CA MET A 75 25.96 5.56 1.13
C MET A 75 27.09 5.49 2.15
N GLN A 76 27.55 6.64 2.64
CA GLN A 76 28.56 6.70 3.70
C GLN A 76 28.08 6.00 4.98
N ARG A 77 26.82 6.18 5.38
CA ARG A 77 26.24 5.48 6.54
C ARG A 77 26.15 3.98 6.30
N LEU A 78 25.75 3.54 5.12
CA LEU A 78 25.70 2.11 4.79
C LEU A 78 27.08 1.46 4.88
N VAL A 79 28.12 2.12 4.34
CA VAL A 79 29.50 1.64 4.42
C VAL A 79 30.02 1.64 5.87
N GLN A 80 29.80 2.72 6.61
CA GLN A 80 30.27 2.84 8.00
C GLN A 80 29.59 1.88 8.96
N HIS A 81 28.30 1.62 8.76
CA HIS A 81 27.58 0.74 9.66
C HIS A 81 27.88 -0.74 9.41
N GLY A 82 28.38 -1.13 8.23
CA GLY A 82 28.87 -2.49 7.92
C GLY A 82 27.90 -3.63 8.30
N GLN A 83 26.66 -3.30 8.66
CA GLN A 83 25.71 -4.25 9.21
C GLN A 83 25.15 -5.01 8.01
N PRO A 84 25.22 -6.35 8.00
CA PRO A 84 24.39 -7.13 7.09
C PRO A 84 22.94 -6.68 7.30
N GLY A 85 22.21 -6.47 6.20
CA GLY A 85 20.84 -5.95 6.24
C GLY A 85 20.03 -6.69 7.30
N ARG A 86 19.44 -5.96 8.25
CA ARG A 86 18.60 -6.59 9.27
C ARG A 86 17.37 -7.14 8.56
N LEU A 87 17.28 -8.46 8.50
CA LEU A 87 16.05 -9.14 8.12
C LEU A 87 14.99 -8.74 9.13
N LEU A 88 14.06 -7.90 8.71
CA LEU A 88 12.84 -7.64 9.46
C LEU A 88 12.03 -8.94 9.36
N ALA A 89 11.89 -9.64 10.48
CA ALA A 89 11.05 -10.83 10.52
C ALA A 89 9.64 -10.44 10.03
N PHE A 90 9.16 -11.16 9.03
CA PHE A 90 7.79 -11.02 8.54
C PHE A 90 6.85 -11.32 9.72
N PRO A 91 5.78 -10.55 9.94
CA PRO A 91 4.84 -10.79 11.03
C PRO A 91 4.18 -12.17 10.84
N GLY A 92 4.72 -13.18 11.50
CA GLY A 92 4.28 -14.57 11.35
C GLY A 92 5.13 -15.60 12.10
N SER A 93 6.44 -15.36 12.27
CA SER A 93 7.29 -16.18 13.14
C SER A 93 7.45 -15.50 14.50
N ALA A 94 6.54 -15.81 15.42
CA ALA A 94 6.74 -15.56 16.84
C ALA A 94 7.87 -16.46 17.37
N ILE A 95 9.12 -16.09 17.09
CA ILE A 95 10.24 -16.51 17.93
C ILE A 95 10.23 -15.55 19.10
N GLU A 96 9.79 -16.05 20.25
CA GLU A 96 9.78 -15.34 21.53
C GLU A 96 11.18 -14.75 21.79
N PRO A 97 11.35 -13.42 21.71
CA PRO A 97 12.65 -12.82 21.97
C PRO A 97 12.90 -12.86 23.47
N ALA A 98 13.99 -13.51 23.87
CA ALA A 98 14.53 -13.42 25.22
C ALA A 98 14.65 -11.94 25.64
N PRO A 99 14.32 -11.57 26.90
CA PRO A 99 14.25 -10.18 27.33
C PRO A 99 15.65 -9.57 27.43
N LEU A 100 16.18 -9.08 26.31
CA LEU A 100 17.28 -8.13 26.32
C LEU A 100 16.73 -6.79 26.80
N SER A 101 16.89 -6.56 28.11
CA SER A 101 16.71 -5.31 28.84
C SER A 101 16.67 -4.08 27.93
N ALA A 102 15.46 -3.69 27.53
CA ALA A 102 15.21 -2.49 26.76
C ALA A 102 15.45 -1.29 27.68
N ARG A 103 16.62 -0.67 27.59
CA ARG A 103 16.88 0.63 28.21
C ARG A 103 15.84 1.62 27.66
N PRO A 104 14.97 2.21 28.49
CA PRO A 104 13.91 3.09 28.00
C PRO A 104 14.54 4.33 27.37
N ARG A 105 14.34 4.50 26.05
CA ARG A 105 14.72 5.72 25.34
C ARG A 105 13.72 6.83 25.70
N PRO A 106 14.18 8.04 26.05
CA PRO A 106 13.30 9.14 26.47
C PRO A 106 12.38 9.69 25.35
N ALA A 107 12.67 9.37 24.08
CA ALA A 107 11.90 9.85 22.94
C ALA A 107 10.50 9.20 22.80
N THR A 108 10.31 7.97 23.29
CA THR A 108 9.04 7.24 23.16
C THR A 108 7.92 7.79 24.05
N ARG A 109 8.27 8.57 25.09
CA ARG A 109 7.30 9.16 26.02
C ARG A 109 6.48 10.29 25.40
N TRP A 110 7.04 11.02 24.44
CA TRP A 110 6.34 12.15 23.80
C TRP A 110 5.30 11.71 22.78
N ILE A 111 5.52 10.57 22.13
CA ILE A 111 4.59 10.01 21.13
C ILE A 111 3.31 9.50 21.83
N ALA A 112 3.45 8.82 22.96
CA ALA A 112 2.31 8.38 23.75
C ALA A 112 1.47 9.56 24.29
N ALA A 113 2.14 10.64 24.70
CA ALA A 113 1.46 11.86 25.16
C ALA A 113 0.69 12.55 24.03
N ALA A 114 1.27 12.65 22.84
CA ALA A 114 0.60 13.23 21.66
C ALA A 114 -0.61 12.39 21.23
N ALA A 115 -0.50 11.06 21.25
CA ALA A 115 -1.61 10.16 20.92
C ALA A 115 -2.77 10.28 21.93
N ALA A 116 -2.47 10.33 23.23
CA ALA A 116 -3.47 10.51 24.28
C ALA A 116 -4.16 11.88 24.18
N ALA A 117 -3.41 12.95 23.88
CA ALA A 117 -3.96 14.28 23.69
C ALA A 117 -4.88 14.34 22.46
N GLY A 118 -4.45 13.76 21.33
CA GLY A 118 -5.25 13.67 20.12
C GLY A 118 -6.56 12.90 20.34
N LEU A 119 -6.51 11.80 21.09
CA LEU A 119 -7.70 11.01 21.42
C LEU A 119 -8.67 11.75 22.36
N ALA A 120 -8.15 12.49 23.34
CA ALA A 120 -8.98 13.33 24.21
C ALA A 120 -9.68 14.47 23.43
N LEU A 121 -8.95 15.13 22.53
CA LEU A 121 -9.51 16.16 21.63
C LEU A 121 -10.57 15.58 20.68
N GLY A 122 -10.35 14.39 20.14
CA GLY A 122 -11.33 13.67 19.31
C GLY A 122 -12.60 13.28 20.06
N LEU A 123 -12.48 12.79 21.30
CA LEU A 123 -13.62 12.45 22.15
C LEU A 123 -14.44 13.68 22.56
N LEU A 124 -13.78 14.79 22.88
CA LEU A 124 -14.45 16.06 23.18
C LEU A 124 -15.18 16.63 21.96
N ALA A 125 -14.57 16.55 20.77
CA ALA A 125 -15.21 16.97 19.53
C ALA A 125 -16.45 16.12 19.19
N GLY A 126 -16.36 14.78 19.38
CA GLY A 126 -17.50 13.87 19.18
C GLY A 126 -18.63 14.06 20.20
N HIS A 127 -18.29 14.38 21.45
CA HIS A 127 -19.30 14.63 22.49
C HIS A 127 -20.05 15.96 22.28
N LEU A 128 -19.40 16.97 21.67
CA LEU A 128 -20.06 18.24 21.35
C LEU A 128 -21.00 18.13 20.14
N THR A 129 -20.67 17.31 19.13
CA THR A 129 -21.53 17.08 17.96
C THR A 129 -22.80 16.28 18.30
N ASP A 130 -22.74 15.36 19.27
CA ASP A 130 -23.92 14.60 19.75
C ASP A 130 -24.90 15.47 20.57
N ARG A 131 -24.45 16.63 21.09
CA ARG A 131 -25.33 17.58 21.80
C ARG A 131 -26.02 18.60 20.90
N LEU A 132 -25.54 18.80 19.68
CA LEU A 132 -26.08 19.80 18.74
C LEU A 132 -27.09 19.23 17.73
N THR A 133 -27.24 17.91 17.66
CA THR A 133 -28.17 17.24 16.73
C THR A 133 -29.13 16.31 17.48
N PRO A 134 -30.37 16.75 17.80
CA PRO A 134 -31.39 15.81 18.23
C PRO A 134 -31.99 15.11 16.99
N ALA A 135 -32.16 13.79 17.10
CA ALA A 135 -32.88 12.91 16.17
C ALA A 135 -32.18 12.52 14.85
N ASN A 136 -31.17 11.63 14.94
CA ASN A 136 -31.08 10.40 14.12
C ASN A 136 -29.84 9.52 14.42
N SER A 137 -29.01 9.87 15.40
CA SER A 137 -27.75 9.15 15.70
C SER A 137 -27.92 7.77 16.35
N ARG A 138 -29.10 7.40 16.89
CA ARG A 138 -29.31 6.09 17.53
C ARG A 138 -29.18 4.89 16.57
N ARG A 139 -29.24 5.07 15.24
CA ARG A 139 -28.96 3.99 14.27
C ARG A 139 -27.47 3.86 13.92
N ALA A 140 -26.66 4.91 14.03
CA ALA A 140 -25.23 4.84 13.75
C ALA A 140 -24.44 4.19 14.89
N SER A 141 -24.84 4.44 16.15
CA SER A 141 -24.14 3.85 17.31
C SER A 141 -24.37 2.34 17.46
N GLN A 142 -25.51 1.80 17.01
CA GLN A 142 -25.74 0.34 16.98
C GLN A 142 -25.01 -0.37 15.84
N ALA A 143 -24.71 0.33 14.73
CA ALA A 143 -23.92 -0.23 13.62
C ALA A 143 -22.43 -0.34 14.01
N VAL A 144 -21.89 0.63 14.75
CA VAL A 144 -20.48 0.61 15.17
C VAL A 144 -20.23 -0.37 16.32
N LEU A 145 -21.16 -0.52 17.28
CA LEU A 145 -21.06 -1.55 18.32
C LEU A 145 -21.25 -2.98 17.77
N ARG A 146 -22.00 -3.17 16.68
CA ARG A 146 -22.02 -4.45 15.94
C ARG A 146 -20.77 -4.67 15.10
N SER A 147 -20.19 -3.62 14.52
CA SER A 147 -18.95 -3.73 13.73
C SER A 147 -17.70 -4.01 14.59
N LEU A 148 -17.73 -3.69 15.89
CA LEU A 148 -16.68 -4.06 16.85
C LEU A 148 -16.90 -5.43 17.49
N GLY A 149 -18.10 -6.02 17.33
CA GLY A 149 -18.45 -7.37 17.77
C GLY A 149 -18.43 -8.43 16.68
N ASP A 150 -18.16 -8.04 15.42
CA ASP A 150 -18.19 -8.93 14.24
C ASP A 150 -16.85 -8.96 13.47
N THR A 151 -15.77 -8.44 14.07
CA THR A 151 -14.40 -8.79 13.64
C THR A 151 -14.02 -10.13 14.25
N GLY A 152 -14.78 -11.15 13.86
CA GLY A 152 -14.66 -12.54 14.26
C GLY A 152 -15.36 -13.49 13.29
N SER A 153 -15.66 -13.04 12.07
CA SER A 153 -15.93 -13.93 10.95
C SER A 153 -14.71 -13.91 10.05
N ALA A 154 -13.81 -14.86 10.34
CA ALA A 154 -12.85 -15.32 9.36
C ALA A 154 -13.64 -15.67 8.11
N GLN A 155 -13.52 -14.84 7.06
CA GLN A 155 -13.83 -15.30 5.73
C GLN A 155 -12.99 -16.55 5.51
N SER A 156 -13.69 -17.67 5.44
CA SER A 156 -13.19 -18.93 4.95
C SER A 156 -12.76 -18.74 3.50
N VAL A 157 -11.59 -18.16 3.29
CA VAL A 157 -10.85 -18.22 2.03
C VAL A 157 -9.92 -19.41 2.17
N GLY A 158 -10.26 -20.46 1.42
CA GLY A 158 -9.52 -21.70 1.36
C GLY A 158 -9.79 -22.58 2.58
N THR A 159 -10.79 -23.44 2.48
CA THR A 159 -10.58 -24.83 2.91
C THR A 159 -9.17 -25.21 2.48
N VAL A 160 -8.24 -25.29 3.44
CA VAL A 160 -7.10 -26.18 3.31
C VAL A 160 -7.76 -27.53 3.17
N ARG A 161 -7.99 -27.93 1.91
CA ARG A 161 -8.16 -29.32 1.56
C ARG A 161 -7.03 -30.00 2.30
N GLN A 162 -7.35 -30.94 3.18
CA GLN A 162 -6.35 -31.80 3.80
C GLN A 162 -5.73 -32.63 2.67
N LEU A 163 -4.91 -31.99 1.86
CA LEU A 163 -3.97 -32.64 0.97
C LEU A 163 -2.98 -33.31 1.90
N SER A 164 -2.65 -34.57 1.60
CA SER A 164 -1.60 -35.23 2.37
C SER A 164 -0.32 -34.42 2.20
N GLU A 165 0.52 -34.44 3.22
CA GLU A 165 1.73 -33.62 3.31
C GLU A 165 2.60 -33.76 2.05
N GLU A 166 2.56 -34.92 1.41
CA GLU A 166 3.26 -35.24 0.16
C GLU A 166 2.73 -34.48 -1.06
N GLU A 167 1.41 -34.26 -1.15
CA GLU A 167 0.79 -33.52 -2.26
C GLU A 167 1.04 -32.02 -2.12
N PHE A 168 1.01 -31.51 -0.88
CA PHE A 168 1.41 -30.14 -0.57
C PHE A 168 2.89 -29.90 -0.89
N LEU A 169 3.79 -30.81 -0.48
CA LEU A 169 5.21 -30.72 -0.80
C LEU A 169 5.47 -30.79 -2.30
N SER A 170 4.70 -31.61 -3.04
CA SER A 170 4.80 -31.67 -4.51
C SER A 170 4.31 -30.38 -5.20
N GLU A 171 3.27 -29.74 -4.69
CA GLU A 171 2.77 -28.45 -5.20
C GLU A 171 3.76 -27.31 -4.91
N LEU A 172 4.40 -27.36 -3.74
CA LEU A 172 5.43 -26.40 -3.34
C LEU A 172 6.68 -26.52 -4.21
N ASP A 173 7.13 -27.74 -4.51
CA ASP A 173 8.28 -27.98 -5.39
C ASP A 173 7.98 -27.57 -6.85
N ALA A 174 6.73 -27.77 -7.29
CA ALA A 174 6.26 -27.29 -8.59
C ALA A 174 6.19 -25.75 -8.66
N ALA A 175 5.72 -25.09 -7.60
CA ALA A 175 5.64 -23.63 -7.53
C ALA A 175 7.03 -22.97 -7.42
N VAL A 176 7.95 -23.56 -6.64
CA VAL A 176 9.35 -23.11 -6.52
C VAL A 176 10.11 -23.30 -7.83
N SER A 177 9.87 -24.39 -8.54
CA SER A 177 10.47 -24.64 -9.86
C SER A 177 9.88 -23.75 -10.97
N GLY A 178 8.65 -23.25 -10.78
CA GLY A 178 7.90 -22.50 -11.79
C GLY A 178 8.14 -20.99 -11.82
N VAL A 179 8.72 -20.39 -10.78
CA VAL A 179 8.82 -18.91 -10.65
C VAL A 179 10.26 -18.45 -10.50
N GLY A 180 11.07 -18.70 -11.53
CA GLY A 180 12.30 -17.95 -11.78
C GLY A 180 12.07 -17.04 -12.97
N SER A 181 11.68 -15.77 -12.76
CA SER A 181 11.60 -14.83 -13.88
C SER A 181 13.01 -14.61 -14.46
N ASP A 182 13.20 -14.76 -15.77
CA ASP A 182 14.50 -14.59 -16.43
C ASP A 182 15.14 -13.22 -16.15
N ALA A 183 14.33 -12.21 -15.79
CA ALA A 183 14.77 -10.89 -15.36
C ALA A 183 15.52 -10.87 -14.01
N LEU A 184 15.30 -11.85 -13.14
CA LEU A 184 15.90 -11.93 -11.80
C LEU A 184 17.12 -12.86 -11.74
N ARG A 185 17.36 -13.65 -12.79
CA ARG A 185 18.53 -14.53 -12.93
C ARG A 185 19.88 -13.83 -12.72
N PRO A 186 20.09 -12.57 -13.18
CA PRO A 186 21.34 -11.85 -12.93
C PRO A 186 21.56 -11.53 -11.44
N PHE A 187 20.48 -11.33 -10.67
CA PHE A 187 20.54 -11.06 -9.24
C PHE A 187 20.75 -12.35 -8.43
N ASP A 188 20.16 -13.47 -8.86
CA ASP A 188 20.42 -14.79 -8.28
C ASP A 188 21.88 -15.23 -8.45
N ALA A 189 22.53 -14.86 -9.55
CA ALA A 189 23.96 -15.14 -9.77
C ALA A 189 24.89 -14.35 -8.84
N LEU A 190 24.41 -13.24 -8.26
CA LEU A 190 25.17 -12.40 -7.33
C LEU A 190 24.92 -12.75 -5.86
N THR A 191 23.96 -13.64 -5.58
CA THR A 191 23.56 -13.99 -4.22
C THR A 191 24.04 -15.42 -3.93
N PRO A 192 25.14 -15.61 -3.17
CA PRO A 192 25.63 -16.95 -2.86
C PRO A 192 24.55 -17.73 -2.11
N ARG A 193 24.23 -18.92 -2.63
CA ARG A 193 23.20 -19.78 -2.04
C ARG A 193 23.72 -20.34 -0.72
N ILE A 194 22.89 -20.30 0.33
CA ILE A 194 23.24 -20.76 1.68
C ILE A 194 23.73 -22.23 1.67
N SER A 195 23.22 -23.05 0.74
CA SER A 195 23.64 -24.44 0.53
C SER A 195 25.09 -24.60 0.08
N GLU A 196 25.67 -23.59 -0.60
CA GLU A 196 27.05 -23.63 -1.11
C GLU A 196 28.07 -23.22 -0.04
N VAL A 197 27.64 -22.50 0.99
CA VAL A 197 28.48 -22.09 2.13
C VAL A 197 28.62 -23.24 3.14
N ALA A 198 27.60 -24.09 3.28
CA ALA A 198 27.58 -25.20 4.24
C ALA A 198 28.41 -26.43 3.81
N LEU A 199 28.86 -26.50 2.55
CA LEU A 199 29.67 -27.61 2.03
C LEU A 199 31.19 -27.33 2.03
N ARG A 200 31.62 -26.26 2.70
CA ARG A 200 33.01 -25.82 2.74
C ARG A 200 33.66 -25.91 4.13
N GLU A 201 33.13 -26.76 5.01
CA GLU A 201 33.77 -27.19 6.26
C GLU A 201 34.30 -28.62 6.17
#